data_AF-A0A923C9W4-F1
#
_entry.id   AF-A0A923C9W4-F1
#
_cell.length_a   1.000
_cell.length_b   1.000
_cell.length_c   1.000
_cell.angle_alpha   90.00
_cell.angle_beta   90.00
_cell.angle_gamma   90.00
#
_symmetry.space_group_name_H-M   'P 1'
#
loop_
_entity.id
_entity.type
_entity.pdbx_description
1 polymer ?
#
loop_
_entity_poly.entity_id
_entity_poly.type
_entity_poly.pdbx_seq_one_letter_code
_entity_poly.pdbx_strand_id
1 'polypeptide(L)' 'VELKPGGYHVMLMDLKGPVKEGDLVLLSLVLEGKDGQRQTLEITAAVRALNAKTARGDAQGAHGAGHKH' A
#
# COMPACT_ATOMS: atom_id res chain seq x y z
N VAL A 1 -1.01 -12.22 7.36
CA VAL A 1 -0.06 -11.36 6.63
C VAL A 1 -0.80 -10.05 6.35
N GLU A 2 -0.23 -8.90 6.67
CA GLU A 2 -0.89 -7.58 6.47
C GLU A 2 -0.06 -6.73 5.50
N LEU A 3 -0.74 -6.04 4.58
CA LEU A 3 -0.13 -5.08 3.66
C LEU A 3 -0.25 -3.68 4.26
N LYS A 4 0.87 -3.12 4.75
CA LYS A 4 0.92 -1.80 5.44
C LYS A 4 2.14 -1.02 4.96
N PRO A 5 2.07 0.32 4.81
CA PRO A 5 3.22 1.19 4.51
C PRO A 5 4.44 0.83 5.37
N GLY A 6 5.56 0.44 4.75
CA GLY A 6 6.78 -0.05 5.43
C GLY A 6 6.92 -1.57 5.57
N GLY A 7 5.89 -2.35 5.22
CA GLY A 7 5.91 -3.81 5.10
C GLY A 7 5.73 -4.29 3.66
N TYR A 8 5.00 -5.39 3.46
CA TYR A 8 4.71 -5.89 2.11
C TYR A 8 3.77 -4.94 1.34
N HIS A 9 4.16 -4.61 0.12
CA HIS A 9 3.34 -3.86 -0.84
C HIS A 9 3.34 -4.55 -2.20
N VAL A 10 2.22 -4.42 -2.89
CA VAL A 10 2.11 -4.77 -4.30
C VAL A 10 2.37 -3.50 -5.10
N MET A 11 3.37 -3.52 -5.97
CA MET A 11 3.67 -2.40 -6.86
C MET A 11 3.04 -2.68 -8.23
N LEU A 12 2.21 -1.75 -8.69
CA LEU A 12 1.62 -1.81 -10.03
C LEU A 12 2.58 -1.14 -11.02
N MET A 13 2.95 -1.85 -12.09
CA MET A 13 3.86 -1.36 -13.14
C MET A 13 3.10 -1.17 -14.45
N ASP A 14 3.69 -0.37 -15.36
CA ASP A 14 3.19 -0.17 -16.73
C ASP A 14 1.73 0.28 -16.81
N LEU A 15 1.33 1.15 -15.89
CA LEU A 15 0.01 1.76 -15.90
C LEU A 15 -0.15 2.60 -17.18
N LYS A 16 -1.30 2.45 -17.86
CA LYS A 16 -1.65 3.19 -19.08
C LYS A 16 -1.76 4.71 -18.89
N GLY A 17 -1.70 5.17 -17.65
CA GLY A 17 -1.72 6.57 -17.27
C GLY A 17 -1.61 6.74 -15.75
N PRO A 18 -1.48 7.98 -15.27
CA PRO A 18 -1.49 8.27 -13.85
C PRO A 18 -2.84 7.89 -13.22
N VAL A 19 -2.79 7.20 -12.07
CA VAL A 19 -3.97 6.93 -11.23
C VAL A 19 -4.37 8.19 -10.47
N LYS A 20 -5.65 8.54 -10.46
CA LYS A 20 -6.15 9.77 -9.84
C LYS A 20 -6.82 9.49 -8.51
N GLU A 21 -6.77 10.45 -7.61
CA GLU A 21 -7.48 10.36 -6.33
C GLU A 21 -8.98 10.14 -6.56
N GLY A 22 -9.57 9.20 -5.82
CA GLY A 22 -10.98 8.83 -5.95
C GLY A 22 -11.26 7.77 -7.01
N ASP A 23 -10.27 7.42 -7.85
CA ASP A 23 -10.41 6.30 -8.78
C ASP A 23 -10.52 4.97 -8.02
N LEU A 24 -11.25 4.04 -8.62
CA LEU A 24 -11.34 2.65 -8.16
C LEU A 24 -10.58 1.76 -9.13
N VAL A 25 -9.57 1.06 -8.62
CA VAL A 25 -8.79 0.08 -9.38
C VAL A 25 -9.29 -1.31 -9.02
N LEU A 26 -9.92 -2.00 -9.97
CA LEU A 26 -10.29 -3.40 -9.81
C LEU A 26 -9.05 -4.28 -10.03
N LEU A 27 -8.77 -5.13 -9.06
CA LEU A 27 -7.62 -6.04 -9.05
C LEU A 27 -8.11 -7.47 -8.79
N SER A 28 -7.54 -8.43 -9.51
CA SER A 28 -7.74 -9.85 -9.22
C SER A 28 -6.47 -10.41 -8.59
N LEU A 29 -6.53 -10.78 -7.31
CA LEU A 29 -5.43 -11.42 -6.61
C LEU A 29 -5.57 -12.94 -6.72
N VAL A 30 -4.56 -13.59 -7.29
CA VAL A 30 -4.45 -15.05 -7.28
C VAL A 30 -3.56 -15.44 -6.11
N LEU A 31 -4.15 -16.08 -5.11
CA LEU A 31 -3.48 -16.58 -3.92
C LEU A 31 -3.23 -18.08 -4.09
N GLU A 32 -2.00 -18.53 -3.87
CA GLU A 32 -1.66 -19.95 -3.86
C GLU A 32 -1.56 -20.44 -2.41
N GLY A 33 -2.40 -21.41 -2.04
CA GLY A 33 -2.43 -22.03 -0.73
C GLY A 33 -1.27 -22.99 -0.51
N LYS A 34 -1.08 -23.42 0.75
CA LYS A 34 -0.02 -24.37 1.12
C LYS A 34 -0.21 -25.76 0.49
N ASP A 35 -1.43 -26.07 0.06
CA ASP A 35 -1.84 -27.27 -0.65
C ASP A 35 -1.69 -27.14 -2.18
N GLY A 36 -1.19 -26.00 -2.68
CA GLY A 36 -1.05 -25.70 -4.11
C GLY A 36 -2.35 -25.25 -4.78
N GLN A 37 -3.44 -25.10 -4.02
CA GLN A 37 -4.70 -24.63 -4.59
C GLN A 37 -4.67 -23.11 -4.80
N ARG A 38 -5.14 -22.69 -5.97
CA ARG A 38 -5.23 -21.27 -6.33
C ARG A 38 -6.62 -20.73 -6.07
N GLN A 39 -6.69 -19.59 -5.40
CA GLN A 39 -7.92 -18.85 -5.18
C GLN A 39 -7.80 -17.48 -5.83
N THR A 40 -8.79 -17.11 -6.64
CA THR A 40 -8.86 -15.77 -7.24
C THR A 40 -9.81 -14.91 -6.41
N LEU A 41 -9.32 -13.78 -5.92
CA LEU A 41 -10.10 -12.80 -5.17
C LEU A 41 -10.15 -11.49 -5.96
N GLU A 42 -11.37 -11.03 -6.25
CA GLU A 42 -11.60 -9.71 -6.81
C GLU A 42 -11.61 -8.65 -5.70
N ILE A 43 -10.78 -7.63 -5.85
CA ILE A 43 -10.60 -6.56 -4.88
C ILE A 43 -10.74 -5.22 -5.61
N THR A 44 -11.54 -4.33 -5.05
CA THR A 44 -11.61 -2.94 -5.51
C THR A 44 -10.75 -2.07 -4.60
N ALA A 45 -9.64 -1.54 -5.11
CA ALA A 45 -8.74 -0.67 -4.39
C ALA A 45 -9.04 0.81 -4.70
N ALA A 46 -9.35 1.61 -3.67
CA ALA A 46 -9.57 3.04 -3.81
C ALA A 46 -8.23 3.80 -3.80
N VAL A 47 -8.00 4.62 -4.83
CA VAL A 47 -6.79 5.43 -4.96
C VAL A 47 -6.86 6.63 -4.01
N ARG A 48 -5.81 6.81 -3.21
CA ARG A 48 -5.65 7.91 -2.26
C ARG A 48 -4.46 8.77 -2.64
N ALA A 49 -4.52 10.07 -2.35
CA ALA A 49 -3.42 11.00 -2.62
C ALA A 49 -2.11 10.53 -1.98
N LEU A 50 -0.99 10.68 -2.70
CA LEU A 50 0.35 10.31 -2.22
C LEU A 50 0.76 11.08 -0.94
N ASN A 51 0.17 12.26 -0.73
CA ASN A 51 0.36 13.12 0.45
C ASN A 51 -0.67 12.88 1.56
N ALA A 52 -1.54 11.88 1.41
CA ALA A 52 -2.40 11.43 2.49
C ALA A 52 -1.50 10.78 3.55
N LYS A 53 -1.04 11.63 4.49
CA LYS A 53 -0.45 11.21 5.76
C LYS A 53 -1.21 9.98 6.22
N THR A 54 -0.50 8.87 6.35
CA THR A 54 -0.99 7.63 6.94
C THR A 54 -1.62 7.99 8.28
N ALA A 55 -2.94 8.04 8.33
CA ALA A 55 -3.64 8.38 9.56
C ALA A 55 -3.51 7.19 10.52
N ARG A 56 -2.66 7.42 11.54
CA ARG A 56 -2.54 6.74 12.84
C ARG A 56 -2.06 5.27 12.87
N GLY A 57 -0.76 5.13 13.13
CA GLY A 57 -0.28 4.30 14.24
C GLY A 57 0.52 5.22 15.17
N ASP A 58 0.04 5.44 16.39
CA ASP A 58 0.58 6.39 17.37
C ASP A 58 2.00 6.07 17.86
N ALA A 59 2.65 7.10 18.42
CA ALA A 59 3.83 7.10 19.30
C ALA A 59 5.25 7.21 18.67
N GLN A 60 5.75 8.44 18.72
CA GLN A 60 7.00 8.85 19.38
C GLN A 60 8.34 8.33 18.83
N GLY A 61 9.06 9.23 18.15
CA GLY A 61 10.48 9.09 17.83
C GLY A 61 11.11 10.44 17.51
N ALA A 62 11.39 11.24 18.54
CA ALA A 62 12.23 12.42 18.43
C ALA A 62 13.68 12.00 18.15
N HIS A 63 14.17 12.25 16.93
CA HIS A 63 15.59 12.28 16.57
C HIS A 63 15.75 13.39 15.51
N GLY A 64 16.52 14.46 15.66
CA GLY A 64 17.57 14.73 16.62
C GLY A 64 17.71 16.21 16.96
N ALA A 65 18.21 16.42 18.18
CA ALA A 65 18.77 17.68 18.63
C ALA A 65 20.01 18.05 17.80
N GLY A 66 20.29 19.36 17.76
CA GLY A 66 21.17 19.98 16.77
C GLY A 66 22.65 19.65 16.84
N HIS A 67 23.32 19.97 15.73
CA HIS A 67 24.72 20.34 15.70
C HIS A 67 24.82 21.75 15.12
N LYS A 68 25.13 22.72 15.99
CA LYS A 68 25.68 24.02 15.57
C LYS A 68 27.05 23.77 14.95
N HIS A 69 27.42 24.54 13.94
CA HIS A 69 28.49 25.54 13.96
C HIS A 69 28.30 26.46 12.74
#